data_AF-A0A9P4W1H1-F1
#
_entry.id   AF-A0A9P4W1H1-F1
#
_cell.length_a   1.000
_cell.length_b   1.000
_cell.length_c   1.000
_cell.angle_alpha   90.00
_cell.angle_beta   90.00
_cell.angle_gamma   90.00
#
_symmetry.space_group_name_H-M   'P 1'
#
loop_
_entity.id
_entity.type
_entity.pdbx_description
1 polymer ?
#
loop_
_entity_poly.entity_id
_entity_poly.type
_entity_poly.pdbx_seq_one_letter_code
_entity_poly.pdbx_strand_id
1 'polypeptide(L)'
;MPSYLVTGSSCGLGLGFVTQLLQCEDNIVVATARDTAGASGLQELTKRISDGRLILIDLDVTKPESIAPAVEKTAKALPDGPDHLISNAGISGSGPIKTFDELDTNKLTEEIKFPVV
;
A
#
# COMPACT_ATOMS: atom_id res chain seq x y z
N MET A 1 -8.79 -6.53 17.06
CA MET A 1 -9.00 -6.70 15.61
C MET A 1 -7.66 -6.40 14.95
N PRO A 2 -6.98 -7.39 14.34
CA PRO A 2 -5.71 -7.16 13.66
C PRO A 2 -5.90 -6.16 12.51
N SER A 3 -4.95 -5.24 12.38
CA SER A 3 -5.01 -4.14 11.44
C SER A 3 -3.85 -4.19 10.44
N TYR A 4 -4.17 -3.97 9.17
CA TYR A 4 -3.23 -4.09 8.06
C TYR A 4 -3.23 -2.81 7.25
N LEU A 5 -2.04 -2.30 6.92
CA LEU A 5 -1.87 -1.27 5.92
C LEU A 5 -1.18 -1.87 4.69
N VAL A 6 -1.83 -1.78 3.53
CA VAL A 6 -1.31 -2.33 2.27
C VAL A 6 -1.06 -1.20 1.27
N THR A 7 0.20 -1.01 0.87
CA THR A 7 0.55 0.00 -0.15
C THR A 7 0.43 -0.55 -1.57
N GLY A 8 -0.03 0.28 -2.51
CA GLY A 8 -0.12 -0.10 -3.93
C GLY A 8 -1.23 -1.12 -4.21
N SER A 9 -2.42 -0.89 -3.67
CA SER A 9 -3.55 -1.83 -3.67
C SER A 9 -4.55 -1.64 -4.81
N SER A 10 -4.23 -0.80 -5.80
CA SER A 10 -5.15 -0.53 -6.93
C SER A 10 -5.38 -1.75 -7.84
N CYS A 11 -4.42 -2.68 -7.89
CA CYS A 11 -4.46 -3.88 -8.73
C CYS A 11 -3.46 -4.94 -8.24
N GLY A 12 -3.37 -6.06 -8.96
CA GLY A 12 -2.33 -7.08 -8.77
C GLY A 12 -2.30 -7.68 -7.36
N LEU A 13 -1.08 -7.89 -6.84
CA LEU A 13 -0.87 -8.49 -5.52
C LEU A 13 -1.46 -7.65 -4.39
N GLY A 14 -1.33 -6.32 -4.44
CA GLY A 14 -1.89 -5.43 -3.42
C GLY A 14 -3.41 -5.60 -3.28
N LEU A 15 -4.14 -5.59 -4.42
CA LEU A 15 -5.57 -5.87 -4.43
C LEU A 15 -5.90 -7.29 -3.94
N GLY A 16 -5.07 -8.27 -4.33
CA GLY A 16 -5.19 -9.66 -3.87
C GLY A 16 -5.05 -9.79 -2.35
N PHE A 17 -4.05 -9.14 -1.75
CA PHE A 17 -3.85 -9.11 -0.30
C PHE A 17 -5.05 -8.49 0.40
N VAL A 18 -5.51 -7.31 -0.05
CA VAL A 18 -6.70 -6.66 0.53
C VAL A 18 -7.92 -7.59 0.46
N THR A 19 -8.17 -8.20 -0.70
CA THR A 19 -9.28 -9.14 -0.90
C THR A 19 -9.21 -10.33 0.06
N GLN A 20 -8.02 -10.92 0.22
CA GLN A 20 -7.83 -12.10 1.06
C GLN A 20 -7.91 -11.77 2.56
N LEU A 21 -7.33 -10.64 2.97
CA LEU A 21 -7.36 -10.19 4.38
C LEU A 21 -8.79 -9.89 4.85
N LEU A 22 -9.63 -9.35 3.96
CA LEU A 22 -11.03 -9.03 4.26
C LEU A 22 -11.94 -10.27 4.43
N GLN A 23 -11.48 -11.47 4.05
CA GLN A 23 -12.23 -12.71 4.31
C GLN A 23 -12.32 -13.05 5.80
N CYS A 24 -11.42 -12.51 6.63
CA CYS A 24 -11.53 -12.61 8.07
C CYS A 24 -12.28 -11.37 8.59
N GLU A 25 -13.41 -11.60 9.25
CA GLU A 25 -14.30 -10.53 9.75
C GLU A 25 -13.66 -9.72 10.89
N ASP A 26 -12.63 -10.24 11.56
CA ASP A 26 -11.92 -9.53 12.63
C ASP A 26 -10.85 -8.56 12.11
N ASN A 27 -10.53 -8.59 10.81
CA ASN A 27 -9.46 -7.77 10.25
C ASN A 27 -9.98 -6.39 9.84
N ILE A 28 -9.20 -5.35 10.15
CA ILE A 28 -9.33 -4.00 9.57
C ILE A 28 -8.22 -3.81 8.54
N VAL A 29 -8.57 -3.36 7.34
CA VAL A 29 -7.63 -3.20 6.22
C VAL A 29 -7.66 -1.77 5.70
N VAL A 30 -6.53 -1.08 5.83
CA VAL A 30 -6.24 0.19 5.18
C VAL A 30 -5.57 -0.11 3.84
N ALA A 31 -6.34 0.01 2.75
CA ALA A 31 -5.85 -0.18 1.40
C ALA A 31 -5.47 1.17 0.79
N THR A 32 -4.21 1.31 0.36
CA THR A 32 -3.73 2.56 -0.21
C THR A 32 -3.33 2.43 -1.67
N ALA A 33 -3.56 3.48 -2.44
CA ALA A 33 -3.16 3.61 -3.85
C ALA A 33 -2.99 5.09 -4.20
N ARG A 34 -2.35 5.41 -5.33
CA ARG A 34 -2.19 6.81 -5.78
C ARG A 34 -3.52 7.52 -6.01
N ASP A 35 -4.51 6.77 -6.49
CA ASP A 35 -5.89 7.20 -6.68
C ASP A 35 -6.79 6.00 -6.34
N THR A 36 -7.35 6.02 -5.13
CA THR A 36 -8.26 4.96 -4.67
C THR A 36 -9.65 5.08 -5.29
N ALA A 37 -10.06 6.28 -5.69
CA ALA A 37 -11.35 6.51 -6.35
C ALA A 37 -11.36 5.93 -7.78
N GLY A 38 -10.25 6.06 -8.51
CA GLY A 38 -10.05 5.48 -9.83
C GLY A 38 -9.73 3.98 -9.85
N ALA A 39 -9.45 3.37 -8.69
CA ALA A 39 -9.10 1.95 -8.59
C ALA A 39 -10.35 1.05 -8.60
N SER A 40 -10.79 0.62 -9.79
CA SER A 40 -12.02 -0.18 -9.97
C SER A 40 -12.12 -1.40 -9.04
N GLY A 41 -11.04 -2.16 -8.87
CA GLY A 41 -11.02 -3.33 -7.99
C GLY A 41 -11.29 -2.99 -6.52
N LEU A 42 -10.74 -1.88 -6.02
CA LEU A 42 -11.02 -1.41 -4.66
C LEU A 42 -12.46 -0.92 -4.53
N GLN A 43 -12.97 -0.21 -5.53
CA GLN A 43 -14.37 0.25 -5.57
C GLN A 43 -15.39 -0.90 -5.70
N GLU A 44 -14.99 -2.05 -6.24
CA GLU A 44 -15.82 -3.25 -6.20
C GLU A 44 -15.85 -3.88 -4.81
N LEU A 45 -14.72 -3.87 -4.09
CA LEU A 45 -14.66 -4.38 -2.71
C LEU A 45 -15.49 -3.54 -1.75
N THR A 46 -15.48 -2.21 -1.86
CA THR A 46 -16.30 -1.32 -1.00
C THR A 46 -17.81 -1.57 -1.15
N LYS A 47 -18.26 -2.06 -2.31
CA LYS A 47 -19.67 -2.46 -2.53
C LYS A 47 -20.02 -3.77 -1.82
N ARG A 48 -19.03 -4.64 -1.58
CA ARG A 48 -19.20 -5.95 -0.92
C ARG A 48 -18.99 -5.87 0.58
N ILE A 49 -18.13 -4.97 1.03
CA ILE A 49 -17.75 -4.78 2.44
C ILE A 49 -18.35 -3.46 2.93
N SER A 50 -19.44 -3.55 3.68
CA SER A 50 -20.19 -2.39 4.19
C SER A 50 -20.08 -2.19 5.71
N ASP A 51 -19.30 -3.03 6.39
CA ASP A 51 -19.12 -3.04 7.85
C ASP A 51 -18.01 -2.08 8.34
N GLY A 52 -17.41 -1.30 7.44
CA GLY A 52 -16.39 -0.30 7.76
C GLY A 52 -14.97 -0.85 7.95
N ARG A 53 -14.74 -2.15 7.73
CA ARG A 53 -13.41 -2.75 7.90
C ARG A 53 -12.44 -2.49 6.74
N LEU A 54 -12.95 -2.07 5.58
CA LEU A 54 -12.13 -1.61 4.46
C LEU A 54 -12.06 -0.08 4.45
N ILE A 55 -10.86 0.47 4.60
CA ILE A 55 -10.59 1.91 4.58
C ILE A 55 -9.69 2.21 3.39
N LEU A 56 -10.11 3.15 2.54
CA LEU A 56 -9.33 3.58 1.38
C LEU A 56 -8.61 4.90 1.67
N ILE A 57 -7.30 4.95 1.41
CA ILE A 57 -6.48 6.16 1.60
C ILE A 57 -5.60 6.38 0.38
N ASP A 58 -5.66 7.58 -0.21
CA ASP A 58 -4.75 7.95 -1.27
C ASP A 58 -3.31 8.10 -0.73
N LEU A 59 -2.37 7.42 -1.38
CA LEU A 59 -0.95 7.42 -1.05
C LEU A 59 -0.09 7.20 -2.30
N ASP A 60 0.77 8.18 -2.58
CA ASP A 60 1.96 8.03 -3.42
C ASP A 60 3.19 7.89 -2.53
N VAL A 61 3.73 6.67 -2.42
CA VAL A 61 4.90 6.35 -1.58
C VAL A 61 6.18 7.07 -2.02
N THR A 62 6.20 7.66 -3.23
CA THR A 62 7.35 8.41 -3.75
C THR A 62 7.33 9.89 -3.38
N LYS A 63 6.24 10.39 -2.79
CA LYS A 63 5.98 11.81 -2.54
C LYS A 63 5.77 12.08 -1.05
N PRO A 64 6.73 12.73 -0.36
CA PRO A 64 6.58 13.09 1.06
C PRO A 64 5.28 13.83 1.39
N GLU A 65 4.83 14.72 0.49
CA GLU A 65 3.59 15.48 0.61
C GLU A 65 2.32 14.61 0.56
N SER A 66 2.40 13.42 -0.05
CA SER A 66 1.32 12.45 -0.03
C SER A 66 1.35 11.57 1.23
N ILE A 67 2.52 11.37 1.82
CA ILE A 67 2.72 10.47 2.97
C ILE A 67 2.12 11.07 4.24
N ALA A 68 2.41 12.33 4.57
CA ALA A 68 1.95 12.92 5.83
C ALA A 68 0.41 12.91 6.00
N PRO A 69 -0.39 13.29 5.00
CA PRO A 69 -1.86 13.18 5.09
C PRO A 69 -2.36 11.73 5.19
N ALA A 70 -1.69 10.79 4.53
CA ALA A 70 -2.04 9.37 4.60
C ALA A 70 -1.78 8.79 5.99
N VAL A 71 -0.67 9.18 6.63
CA VAL A 71 -0.36 8.84 8.02
C VAL A 71 -1.40 9.42 8.97
N GLU A 72 -1.78 10.69 8.80
CA GLU A 72 -2.81 11.32 9.65
C GLU A 72 -4.16 10.59 9.52
N LYS A 73 -4.60 10.28 8.30
CA LYS A 73 -5.83 9.52 8.06
C LYS A 73 -5.75 8.11 8.65
N THR A 74 -4.60 7.45 8.52
CA THR A 74 -4.36 6.13 9.10
C THR A 74 -4.43 6.19 10.62
N ALA A 75 -3.79 7.16 11.27
CA ALA A 75 -3.81 7.32 12.71
C ALA A 75 -5.22 7.63 13.25
N LYS A 76 -6.05 8.35 12.48
CA LYS A 76 -7.46 8.55 12.83
C LYS A 76 -8.27 7.27 12.76
N ALA A 77 -7.98 6.40 11.78
CA ALA A 77 -8.68 5.14 11.60
C ALA A 77 -8.17 4.05 12.56
N LEU A 78 -6.88 4.08 12.87
CA LEU A 78 -6.14 3.12 13.70
C LEU A 78 -5.30 3.91 14.73
N PRO A 79 -5.87 4.26 15.89
CA PRO A 79 -5.21 5.12 16.89
C PRO A 79 -3.89 4.55 17.42
N ASP A 80 -3.79 3.22 17.53
CA ASP A 80 -2.59 2.51 17.98
C ASP A 80 -1.63 2.18 16.81
N GLY A 81 -1.94 2.62 15.60
CA GLY A 81 -1.24 2.28 14.36
C GLY A 81 -1.64 0.91 13.79
N PRO A 82 -1.14 0.56 12.58
CA PRO A 82 -1.36 -0.76 12.01
C PRO A 82 -0.48 -1.82 12.68
N ASP A 83 -1.04 -2.98 12.96
CA ASP A 83 -0.29 -4.16 13.45
C ASP A 83 0.67 -4.70 12.37
N HIS A 84 0.26 -4.57 11.10
CA HIS A 84 0.99 -5.09 9.96
C HIS A 84 1.10 -4.05 8.84
N LEU A 85 2.32 -3.84 8.33
CA LEU A 85 2.59 -3.05 7.14
C LEU A 85 3.02 -3.97 5.99
N ILE A 86 2.24 -3.99 4.92
CA ILE A 86 2.58 -4.66 3.66
C ILE A 86 3.06 -3.60 2.66
N SER A 87 4.39 -3.47 2.57
CA SER A 87 5.05 -2.57 1.61
C SER A 87 5.08 -3.20 0.21
N ASN A 88 3.97 -3.09 -0.52
CA ASN A 88 3.78 -3.71 -1.84
C ASN A 88 3.90 -2.74 -3.03
N ALA A 89 3.72 -1.43 -2.82
CA ALA A 89 3.79 -0.46 -3.92
C ALA A 89 5.13 -0.56 -4.68
N GLY A 90 5.05 -0.79 -5.99
CA GLY A 90 6.21 -0.95 -6.85
C GLY A 90 5.85 -0.72 -8.31
N ILE A 91 6.84 -0.31 -9.11
CA ILE A 91 6.73 -0.17 -10.55
C ILE A 91 7.88 -0.93 -11.20
N SER A 92 7.63 -1.55 -12.35
CA SER A 92 8.70 -1.94 -13.25
C SER A 92 9.04 -0.75 -14.15
N GLY A 93 10.32 -0.41 -14.27
CA GLY A 93 10.75 0.57 -15.27
C GLY A 93 10.44 0.10 -16.68
N SER A 94 10.18 1.03 -17.60
CA SER A 94 9.88 0.77 -19.01
C SER A 94 11.12 0.85 -19.93
N GLY A 95 12.32 0.76 -19.36
CA GLY A 95 13.59 0.76 -20.10
C GLY A 95 14.06 -0.64 -20.51
N PRO A 96 15.06 -0.75 -21.40
CA PRO A 96 15.74 -2.02 -21.64
C PRO A 96 16.24 -2.60 -20.32
N ILE A 97 16.15 -3.92 -20.18
CA ILE A 97 16.70 -4.63 -19.01
C ILE A 97 18.18 -4.31 -18.96
N LYS A 98 18.59 -3.62 -17.89
CA LYS A 98 19.99 -3.34 -17.63
C LYS A 98 20.69 -4.63 -17.25
N THR A 99 21.87 -4.84 -17.82
CA THR A 99 22.79 -5.87 -17.35
C THR A 99 23.35 -5.48 -15.98
N PHE A 100 23.95 -6.45 -15.27
CA PHE A 100 24.57 -6.17 -13.96
C PHE A 100 25.67 -5.10 -14.05
N ASP A 101 26.39 -5.03 -15.19
CA ASP A 101 27.45 -4.06 -15.43
C ASP A 101 26.94 -2.62 -15.62
N GLU A 102 25.66 -2.45 -16.00
CA GLU A 102 25.01 -1.15 -16.22
C GLU A 102 24.21 -0.67 -14.99
N LEU A 103 24.25 -1.45 -13.92
CA LEU A 103 23.55 -1.18 -12.68
C LEU A 103 24.26 -0.06 -11.92
N ASP A 104 23.49 0.98 -11.56
CA ASP A 104 23.97 2.00 -10.64
C ASP A 104 23.91 1.42 -9.21
N THR A 105 25.08 1.00 -8.71
CA THR A 105 25.20 0.38 -7.39
C THR A 105 24.88 1.35 -6.26
N ASN A 106 25.08 2.65 -6.44
CA ASN A 106 24.76 3.64 -5.42
C ASN A 106 23.24 3.80 -5.30
N LYS A 107 22.57 3.95 -6.44
CA LYS A 107 21.10 4.02 -6.48
C LYS A 107 20.47 2.74 -5.96
N LEU A 108 20.95 1.56 -6.37
CA LEU A 108 20.47 0.29 -5.83
C LEU A 108 20.66 0.24 -4.31
N THR A 109 21.83 0.65 -3.82
CA THR A 109 22.13 0.65 -2.38
C THR A 109 21.20 1.59 -1.61
N GLU A 110 20.84 2.75 -2.17
CA GLU A 110 19.85 3.65 -1.57
C GLU A 110 18.45 3.03 -1.54
N GLU A 111 18.03 2.34 -2.61
CA GLU A 111 16.72 1.69 -2.69
C GLU A 111 16.57 0.48 -1.76
N ILE A 112 17.64 -0.29 -1.53
CA ILE A 112 17.63 -1.48 -0.66
C ILE A 112 18.04 -1.18 0.79
N LYS A 113 18.41 0.06 1.11
CA LYS A 113 18.67 0.49 2.48
C LYS A 113 17.35 0.63 3.21
N PHE A 114 16.99 -0.41 3.96
CA PHE A 114 15.96 -0.33 4.97
C PHE A 114 16.60 0.22 6.26
N PRO A 115 16.35 1.49 6.67
CA PRO A 115 16.81 1.96 7.96
C PRO A 115 16.06 1.16 9.03
N VAL A 116 16.74 0.16 9.59
CA VAL A 116 16.28 -0.52 10.79
C VAL A 116 16.68 0.41 11.95
N VAL A 117 15.67 1.05 12.55
CA VAL A 117 15.83 1.88 13.75
C VAL A 117 15.99 0.98 14.97
#